data_AF-A0A0S2K9M1-F1
#
_entry.id   AF-A0A0S2K9M1-F1
#
_cell.length_a   1.000
_cell.length_b   1.000
_cell.length_c   1.000
_cell.angle_alpha   90.00
_cell.angle_beta   90.00
_cell.angle_gamma   90.00
#
_symmetry.space_group_name_H-M   'P 1'
#
loop_
_entity.id
_entity.type
_entity.pdbx_description
1 polymer ?
#
loop_
_entity_poly.entity_id
_entity_poly.type
_entity_poly.pdbx_seq_one_letter_code
_entity_poly.pdbx_strand_id
1 'polypeptide(L)'
;MINKMSQLIVATLISGVTLAQDQGVSLQLFEPLDQPSGAQETISRPTTVATAGGAPRFTLIGTSRIAGQQKVWLRSQNGESVVIALQGDGRSQIPGHSGFFVEEVSGRQVVIKHPVDNLCSESVELGVTCPASDVSRLRLTTAAPTQRQTPSTSSGAAVQGQDEQAGSSEERLPDNPFAAALRAARERGEQDDAAARAEAQRFRPRRIDPADVPPGARLVRTPFGDRIVRDQ
;
A
#
# COMPACT_ATOMS: atom_id res chain seq x y z
N MET A 1 9.10 12.94 78.25
CA MET A 1 8.52 14.02 77.43
C MET A 1 9.65 14.67 76.64
N ILE A 2 9.83 14.28 75.37
CA ILE A 2 10.77 14.94 74.46
C ILE A 2 10.01 15.13 73.16
N ASN A 3 9.91 16.37 72.71
CA ASN A 3 9.43 16.71 71.39
C ASN A 3 10.23 17.89 70.84
N LYS A 4 10.32 17.92 69.51
CA LYS A 4 10.97 18.88 68.62
C LYS A 4 12.47 18.70 68.38
N MET A 5 13.04 18.94 67.21
CA MET A 5 12.62 19.12 65.81
C MET A 5 13.94 19.50 65.13
N SER A 6 14.41 18.77 64.13
CA SER A 6 15.53 19.26 63.31
C SER A 6 15.42 18.72 61.89
N GLN A 7 15.16 19.64 60.96
CA GLN A 7 15.17 19.41 59.53
C GLN A 7 16.60 19.21 59.03
N LEU A 8 16.78 18.30 58.08
CA LEU A 8 18.02 18.15 57.32
C LEU A 8 17.68 18.15 55.83
N ILE A 9 18.24 19.12 55.10
CA ILE A 9 18.19 19.25 53.65
C ILE A 9 19.42 18.51 53.10
N VAL A 10 19.22 17.58 52.16
CA VAL A 10 20.32 16.90 51.44
C VAL A 10 20.16 17.16 49.95
N ALA A 11 21.16 17.82 49.37
CA ALA A 11 21.27 18.12 47.95
C ALA A 11 22.11 17.05 47.22
N THR A 12 21.64 16.66 46.05
CA THR A 12 22.19 15.68 45.11
C THR A 12 23.27 16.30 44.20
N LEU A 13 24.36 15.56 43.95
CA LEU A 13 25.30 15.82 42.84
C LEU A 13 25.57 14.49 42.10
N ILE A 14 25.20 14.46 40.83
CA ILE A 14 25.37 13.35 39.89
C ILE A 14 26.57 13.71 39.00
N SER A 15 27.62 12.90 39.03
CA SER A 15 28.75 13.02 38.09
C SER A 15 28.46 12.22 36.82
N GLY A 16 28.49 12.90 35.67
CA GLY A 16 28.22 12.34 34.35
C GLY A 16 29.41 11.60 33.74
N VAL A 17 29.10 10.49 33.05
CA VAL A 17 30.00 9.72 32.19
C VAL A 17 30.07 10.40 30.82
N THR A 18 31.28 10.67 30.32
CA THR A 18 31.53 11.11 28.94
C THR A 18 31.65 9.90 28.01
N LEU A 19 30.71 9.73 27.08
CA LEU A 19 30.81 8.80 25.96
C LEU A 19 31.41 9.52 24.75
N ALA A 20 32.38 8.87 24.11
CA ALA A 20 33.03 9.30 22.87
C ALA A 20 32.02 9.41 21.71
N GLN A 21 32.10 10.48 20.93
CA GLN A 21 31.33 10.65 19.71
C GLN A 21 32.07 10.01 18.53
N ASP A 22 31.52 8.90 18.05
CA ASP A 22 31.86 8.26 16.78
C ASP A 22 31.43 9.16 15.62
N GLN A 23 32.36 9.44 14.70
CA GLN A 23 32.13 10.35 13.59
C GLN A 23 31.25 9.65 12.54
N GLY A 24 29.95 9.91 12.62
CA GLY A 24 29.00 9.55 11.58
C GLY A 24 29.36 10.22 10.26
N VAL A 25 29.84 9.42 9.31
CA VAL A 25 29.91 9.76 7.89
C VAL A 25 28.51 10.20 7.44
N SER A 26 28.29 11.50 7.32
CA SER A 26 27.10 12.03 6.67
C SER A 26 27.22 11.76 5.18
N LEU A 27 26.60 10.67 4.73
CA LEU A 27 26.26 10.46 3.32
C LEU A 27 25.30 11.58 2.89
N GLN A 28 25.83 12.75 2.57
CA GLN A 28 25.10 13.80 1.88
C GLN A 28 24.89 13.34 0.43
N LEU A 29 23.91 12.46 0.23
CA LEU A 29 23.50 11.99 -1.10
C LEU A 29 22.71 13.05 -1.88
N PHE A 30 22.49 14.23 -1.31
CA PHE A 30 21.78 15.31 -1.95
C PHE A 30 22.55 16.60 -1.76
N GLU A 31 23.08 17.10 -2.86
CA GLU A 31 23.66 18.44 -2.97
C GLU A 31 22.52 19.47 -2.87
N PRO A 32 22.63 20.49 -2.01
CA PRO A 32 21.68 21.59 -1.98
C PRO A 32 21.85 22.41 -3.26
N LEU A 33 20.86 22.36 -4.16
CA LEU A 33 20.84 23.22 -5.34
C LEU A 33 20.63 24.67 -4.90
N ASP A 34 21.61 25.53 -5.20
CA ASP A 34 21.49 26.98 -5.09
C ASP A 34 20.27 27.48 -5.86
N GLN A 35 19.41 28.24 -5.16
CA GLN A 35 18.22 28.88 -5.71
C GLN A 35 18.59 30.00 -6.67
N PRO A 36 18.21 29.94 -7.97
CA PRO A 36 18.10 31.14 -8.75
C PRO A 36 16.85 31.90 -8.28
N SER A 37 17.08 33.14 -7.85
CA SER A 37 16.04 34.10 -7.54
C SER A 37 15.09 34.27 -8.73
N GLY A 38 13.78 34.13 -8.48
CA GLY A 38 12.76 34.64 -9.39
C GLY A 38 12.11 33.65 -10.34
N ALA A 39 11.41 32.64 -9.81
CA ALA A 39 10.16 32.15 -10.39
C ALA A 39 9.38 31.45 -9.28
N GLN A 40 8.34 32.12 -8.80
CA GLN A 40 7.46 31.64 -7.75
C GLN A 40 6.53 30.57 -8.34
N GLU A 41 7.08 29.41 -8.72
CA GLU A 41 6.30 28.20 -8.93
C GLU A 41 5.84 27.72 -7.56
N THR A 42 4.66 28.20 -7.19
CA THR A 42 3.88 27.61 -6.13
C THR A 42 3.60 26.17 -6.54
N ILE A 43 4.41 25.24 -6.01
CA ILE A 43 4.00 23.84 -5.87
C ILE A 43 2.71 23.92 -5.07
N SER A 44 1.60 23.87 -5.81
CA SER A 44 0.28 23.75 -5.25
C SER A 44 0.22 22.35 -4.65
N ARG A 45 0.72 22.22 -3.41
CA ARG A 45 0.12 21.30 -2.45
C ARG A 45 -1.39 21.55 -2.61
N PRO A 46 -2.23 20.53 -2.86
CA PRO A 46 -3.65 20.77 -3.04
C PRO A 46 -4.13 21.49 -1.79
N THR A 47 -4.30 22.80 -1.92
CA THR A 47 -4.97 23.63 -0.94
C THR A 47 -6.37 23.08 -0.99
N THR A 48 -6.70 22.33 0.06
CA THR A 48 -8.06 21.88 0.31
C THR A 48 -8.89 23.14 0.24
N VAL A 49 -9.69 23.27 -0.81
CA VAL A 49 -10.58 24.41 -0.96
C VAL A 49 -11.52 24.27 0.22
N ALA A 50 -11.38 25.16 1.20
CA ALA A 50 -12.29 25.21 2.33
C ALA A 50 -13.66 25.57 1.75
N THR A 51 -14.40 24.54 1.35
CA THR A 51 -15.82 24.61 1.05
C THR A 51 -16.47 25.23 2.27
N ALA A 52 -17.46 26.11 2.08
CA ALA A 52 -18.06 26.96 3.10
C ALA A 52 -18.89 26.22 4.19
N GLY A 53 -18.53 24.98 4.51
CA GLY A 53 -18.97 24.20 5.66
C GLY A 53 -17.73 23.69 6.41
N GLY A 54 -17.79 23.61 7.74
CA GLY A 54 -16.64 23.21 8.55
C GLY A 54 -15.99 21.88 8.11
N ALA A 55 -14.74 21.65 8.47
CA ALA A 55 -14.09 20.37 8.17
C ALA A 55 -14.89 19.20 8.79
N PRO A 56 -15.06 18.07 8.07
CA PRO A 56 -15.76 16.92 8.62
C PRO A 56 -15.01 16.37 9.84
N ARG A 57 -15.76 15.90 10.84
CA ARG A 57 -15.21 15.32 12.07
C ARG A 57 -14.33 14.10 11.80
N PHE A 58 -14.73 13.27 10.82
CA PHE A 58 -14.02 12.08 10.40
C PHE A 58 -13.99 11.95 8.89
N THR A 59 -12.93 11.33 8.36
CA THR A 59 -12.84 10.87 6.96
C THR A 59 -12.39 9.40 6.92
N LEU A 60 -12.80 8.67 5.88
CA LEU A 60 -12.51 7.24 5.77
C LEU A 60 -11.14 7.00 5.12
N ILE A 61 -10.24 6.30 5.82
CA ILE A 61 -8.94 5.87 5.29
C ILE A 61 -9.03 4.47 4.69
N GLY A 62 -9.77 3.56 5.34
CA GLY A 62 -9.85 2.17 4.89
C GLY A 62 -10.82 1.31 5.70
N THR A 63 -11.18 0.17 5.12
CA THR A 63 -11.84 -0.93 5.83
C THR A 63 -11.10 -2.23 5.52
N SER A 64 -11.13 -3.20 6.44
CA SER A 64 -10.52 -4.51 6.24
C SER A 64 -11.37 -5.58 6.92
N ARG A 65 -11.47 -6.74 6.29
CA ARG A 65 -12.12 -7.92 6.84
C ARG A 65 -11.20 -9.11 6.65
N ILE A 66 -10.63 -9.61 7.75
CA ILE A 66 -9.69 -10.73 7.74
C ILE A 66 -10.14 -11.72 8.79
N ALA A 67 -10.33 -12.99 8.41
CA ALA A 67 -10.73 -14.07 9.32
C ALA A 67 -11.98 -13.72 10.18
N GLY A 68 -12.97 -13.08 9.56
CA GLY A 68 -14.20 -12.65 10.26
C GLY A 68 -14.05 -11.39 11.14
N GLN A 69 -12.83 -10.89 11.34
CA GLN A 69 -12.56 -9.65 12.08
C GLN A 69 -12.66 -8.46 11.13
N GLN A 70 -13.53 -7.50 11.43
CA GLN A 70 -13.70 -6.29 10.64
C GLN A 70 -13.07 -5.09 11.35
N LYS A 71 -12.29 -4.31 10.62
CA LYS A 71 -11.62 -3.09 11.11
C LYS A 71 -11.91 -1.92 10.20
N VAL A 72 -12.03 -0.74 10.79
CA VAL A 72 -12.20 0.54 10.11
C VAL A 72 -11.10 1.49 10.56
N TRP A 73 -10.49 2.18 9.61
CA TRP A 73 -9.51 3.23 9.85
C TRP A 73 -10.13 4.57 9.46
N LEU A 74 -10.23 5.47 10.43
CA LEU A 74 -10.72 6.82 10.24
C LEU A 74 -9.60 7.82 10.49
N ARG A 75 -9.66 8.96 9.82
CA ARG A 75 -8.89 10.14 10.17
C ARG A 75 -9.82 11.12 10.88
N SER A 76 -9.46 11.56 12.07
CA SER A 76 -10.16 12.62 12.79
C SER A 76 -9.80 13.99 12.20
N GLN A 77 -10.62 15.01 12.47
CA GLN A 77 -10.39 16.39 12.05
C GLN A 77 -9.04 16.97 12.50
N ASN A 78 -8.45 16.44 13.57
CA ASN A 78 -7.12 16.83 14.08
C ASN A 78 -5.98 16.17 13.29
N GLY A 79 -6.29 15.31 12.31
CA GLY A 79 -5.33 14.56 11.52
C GLY A 79 -4.92 13.21 12.12
N GLU A 80 -5.38 12.88 13.33
CA GLU A 80 -5.09 11.62 14.00
C GLU A 80 -5.81 10.44 13.34
N SER A 81 -5.16 9.28 13.32
CA SER A 81 -5.75 8.05 12.77
C SER A 81 -6.29 7.17 13.89
N VAL A 82 -7.58 6.84 13.81
CA VAL A 82 -8.28 5.99 14.79
C VAL A 82 -8.66 4.67 14.13
N VAL A 83 -8.35 3.56 14.80
CA VAL A 83 -8.69 2.21 14.35
C VAL A 83 -9.82 1.66 15.21
N ILE A 84 -10.92 1.28 14.58
CA ILE A 84 -12.08 0.68 15.24
C ILE A 84 -12.16 -0.79 14.84
N ALA A 85 -12.06 -1.69 15.81
CA ALA A 85 -12.42 -3.08 15.63
C ALA A 85 -13.94 -3.21 15.83
N LEU A 86 -14.64 -3.72 14.82
CA LEU A 86 -16.08 -3.89 14.90
C LEU A 86 -16.43 -5.14 15.70
N GLN A 87 -17.42 -4.98 16.57
CA GLN A 87 -18.06 -6.07 17.27
C GLN A 87 -19.11 -6.73 16.36
N GLY A 88 -19.52 -7.97 16.69
CA GLY A 88 -20.37 -8.79 15.83
C GLY A 88 -21.76 -8.22 15.51
N ASP A 89 -22.21 -7.22 16.26
CA ASP A 89 -23.45 -6.47 16.07
C ASP A 89 -23.32 -5.30 15.07
N GLY A 90 -22.12 -5.03 14.54
CA GLY A 90 -21.86 -3.99 13.54
C GLY A 90 -21.88 -2.56 14.10
N ARG A 91 -22.32 -2.37 15.35
CA ARG A 91 -22.29 -1.09 16.06
C ARG A 91 -21.07 -1.03 16.96
N SER A 92 -20.28 0.04 16.87
CA SER A 92 -19.09 0.18 17.71
C SER A 92 -18.77 1.64 18.01
N GLN A 93 -18.44 1.93 19.26
CA GLN A 93 -18.05 3.28 19.67
C GLN A 93 -16.67 3.63 19.12
N ILE A 94 -16.48 4.87 18.68
CA ILE A 94 -15.18 5.36 18.23
C ILE A 94 -14.31 5.69 19.45
N PRO A 95 -13.13 5.05 19.62
CA PRO A 95 -12.24 5.33 20.75
C PRO A 95 -11.82 6.81 20.80
N GLY A 96 -11.80 7.40 21.99
CA GLY A 96 -11.44 8.83 22.17
C GLY A 96 -12.53 9.83 21.76
N HIS A 97 -13.64 9.36 21.19
CA HIS A 97 -14.73 10.21 20.68
C HIS A 97 -16.08 9.76 21.25
N SER A 98 -16.41 10.25 22.45
CA SER A 98 -17.66 9.92 23.13
C SER A 98 -18.89 10.35 22.33
N GLY A 99 -19.88 9.46 22.23
CA GLY A 99 -21.13 9.73 21.52
C GLY A 99 -21.09 9.49 20.02
N PHE A 100 -19.91 9.21 19.44
CA PHE A 100 -19.80 8.78 18.05
C PHE A 100 -19.81 7.26 17.94
N PHE A 101 -20.65 6.74 17.05
CA PHE A 101 -20.79 5.31 16.81
C PHE A 101 -20.70 5.00 15.34
N VAL A 102 -19.93 3.99 14.98
CA VAL A 102 -20.07 3.32 13.69
C VAL A 102 -21.35 2.49 13.75
N GLU A 103 -22.27 2.70 12.82
CA GLU A 103 -23.53 1.92 12.73
C GLU A 103 -23.50 0.88 11.61
N GLU A 104 -22.86 1.20 10.49
CA GLU A 104 -22.81 0.31 9.34
C GLU A 104 -21.44 0.39 8.66
N VAL A 105 -20.92 -0.76 8.24
CA VAL A 105 -19.67 -0.85 7.47
C VAL A 105 -19.85 -1.75 6.26
N SER A 106 -19.64 -1.16 5.09
CA SER A 106 -19.56 -1.85 3.80
C SER A 106 -18.15 -1.68 3.20
N GLY A 107 -17.82 -2.44 2.16
CA GLY A 107 -16.44 -2.56 1.67
C GLY A 107 -15.71 -1.25 1.35
N ARG A 108 -16.43 -0.18 0.97
CA ARG A 108 -15.84 1.14 0.68
C ARG A 108 -16.54 2.31 1.37
N GLN A 109 -17.44 2.02 2.31
CA GLN A 109 -18.27 3.04 2.95
C GLN A 109 -18.58 2.69 4.40
N VAL A 110 -18.59 3.71 5.26
CA VAL A 110 -18.91 3.62 6.69
C VAL A 110 -20.00 4.64 7.02
N VAL A 111 -20.96 4.26 7.85
CA VAL A 111 -21.98 5.16 8.40
C VAL A 111 -21.67 5.42 9.86
N ILE A 112 -21.59 6.69 10.25
CA ILE A 112 -21.30 7.12 11.62
C ILE A 112 -22.46 7.94 12.15
N LYS A 113 -22.95 7.55 13.33
CA LYS A 113 -23.88 8.33 14.14
C LYS A 113 -23.12 9.34 14.98
N HIS A 114 -23.58 10.58 14.96
CA HIS A 114 -23.03 11.68 15.72
C HIS A 114 -23.85 11.95 16.99
N PRO A 115 -23.24 12.52 18.04
CA PRO A 115 -23.97 13.02 19.20
C PRO A 115 -24.71 14.32 18.86
N VAL A 116 -25.69 14.68 19.68
CA VAL A 116 -26.56 15.86 19.48
C VAL A 116 -25.81 17.18 19.38
N ASP A 117 -24.65 17.29 20.05
CA ASP A 117 -23.84 18.51 20.08
C ASP A 117 -22.88 18.65 18.88
N ASN A 118 -22.80 17.64 18.01
CA ASN A 118 -21.87 17.64 16.88
C ASN A 118 -22.57 17.22 15.59
N LEU A 119 -23.09 18.21 14.88
CA LEU A 119 -23.75 17.98 13.60
C LEU A 119 -22.77 17.50 12.52
N CYS A 120 -23.30 16.80 11.54
CA CYS A 120 -22.58 16.37 10.36
C CYS A 120 -22.14 17.59 9.52
N SER A 121 -20.89 17.58 9.07
CA SER A 121 -20.39 18.54 8.09
C SER A 121 -20.02 17.82 6.80
N GLU A 122 -20.65 18.20 5.70
CA GLU A 122 -20.49 17.56 4.41
C GLU A 122 -19.20 17.99 3.73
N SER A 123 -18.50 17.04 3.12
CA SER A 123 -17.30 17.30 2.33
C SER A 123 -17.16 16.21 1.27
N VAL A 124 -17.72 16.47 0.09
CA VAL A 124 -17.71 15.52 -1.03
C VAL A 124 -16.27 15.19 -1.47
N GLU A 125 -15.38 16.18 -1.42
CA GLU A 125 -13.96 16.01 -1.75
C GLU A 125 -13.22 15.04 -0.82
N LEU A 126 -13.63 14.97 0.45
CA LEU A 126 -13.10 14.04 1.45
C LEU A 126 -13.98 12.79 1.60
N GLY A 127 -14.98 12.63 0.73
CA GLY A 127 -15.87 11.47 0.69
C GLY A 127 -16.91 11.43 1.80
N VAL A 128 -17.22 12.56 2.41
CA VAL A 128 -18.19 12.69 3.51
C VAL A 128 -19.49 13.27 2.98
N THR A 129 -20.59 12.55 3.11
CA THR A 129 -21.95 13.06 2.82
C THR A 129 -22.83 12.96 4.06
N CYS A 130 -23.78 13.89 4.21
CA CYS A 130 -24.65 13.98 5.38
C CYS A 130 -26.10 13.68 5.00
N PRO A 131 -26.55 12.40 5.06
CA PRO A 131 -27.96 12.08 4.80
C PRO A 131 -28.91 12.66 5.86
N ALA A 132 -28.42 12.91 7.07
CA ALA A 132 -29.14 13.57 8.17
C ALA A 132 -28.17 14.45 8.98
N SER A 133 -28.69 15.29 9.86
CA SER A 133 -27.86 16.18 10.69
C SER A 133 -27.00 15.43 11.72
N ASP A 134 -27.41 14.24 12.13
CA ASP A 134 -26.75 13.39 13.12
C ASP A 134 -26.16 12.10 12.54
N VAL A 135 -26.11 11.98 11.20
CA VAL A 135 -25.54 10.83 10.49
C VAL A 135 -24.60 11.31 9.40
N SER A 136 -23.38 10.78 9.40
CA SER A 136 -22.42 10.95 8.31
C SER A 136 -22.19 9.64 7.56
N ARG A 137 -22.05 9.73 6.25
CA ARG A 137 -21.69 8.62 5.36
C ARG A 137 -20.34 8.92 4.76
N LEU A 138 -19.34 8.13 5.14
CA LEU A 138 -17.96 8.26 4.70
C LEU A 138 -17.69 7.25 3.58
N ARG A 139 -17.05 7.69 2.49
CA ARG A 139 -16.61 6.86 1.38
C ARG A 139 -15.12 7.05 1.12
N LEU A 140 -14.46 5.99 0.66
CA LEU A 140 -13.07 6.07 0.22
C LEU A 140 -12.96 6.91 -1.04
N THR A 141 -12.40 8.11 -0.92
CA THR A 141 -12.02 8.95 -2.06
C THR A 141 -10.79 8.36 -2.73
N THR A 142 -10.96 7.90 -3.96
CA THR A 142 -9.83 7.57 -4.83
C THR A 142 -9.25 8.87 -5.36
N ALA A 143 -7.94 9.07 -5.18
CA ALA A 143 -7.22 10.09 -5.92
C ALA A 143 -7.35 9.84 -7.43
N ALA A 144 -7.23 10.91 -8.23
CA ALA A 144 -7.15 10.76 -9.67
C ALA A 144 -6.00 9.80 -10.03
N PRO A 145 -6.20 8.90 -11.02
CA PRO A 145 -5.14 8.01 -11.48
C PRO A 145 -3.89 8.82 -11.82
N THR A 146 -2.73 8.40 -11.31
CA THR A 146 -1.46 9.05 -11.62
C THR A 146 -1.23 8.94 -13.12
N GLN A 147 -1.03 10.07 -13.79
CA GLN A 147 -0.79 10.09 -15.23
C GLN A 147 0.49 9.33 -15.50
N ARG A 148 0.40 8.29 -16.35
CA ARG A 148 1.58 7.52 -16.77
C ARG A 148 2.52 8.49 -17.48
N GLN A 149 3.68 8.78 -16.89
CA GLN A 149 4.71 9.55 -17.57
C GLN A 149 5.16 8.73 -18.78
N THR A 150 4.82 9.20 -19.98
CA THR A 150 5.49 8.77 -21.19
C THR A 150 6.97 9.16 -21.04
N PRO A 151 7.92 8.21 -21.13
CA PRO A 151 9.33 8.53 -20.96
C PRO A 151 9.70 9.61 -21.97
N SER A 152 10.06 10.79 -21.47
CA SER A 152 10.61 11.86 -22.28
C SER A 152 12.00 11.40 -22.73
N THR A 153 12.20 11.25 -24.03
CA THR A 153 13.50 11.04 -24.64
C THR A 153 14.34 12.29 -24.34
N SER A 154 15.08 12.29 -23.23
CA SER A 154 16.04 13.34 -22.94
C SER A 154 17.20 13.19 -23.92
N SER A 155 17.21 14.05 -24.94
CA SER A 155 18.33 14.25 -25.86
C SER A 155 19.55 14.73 -25.07
N GLY A 156 20.31 13.77 -24.53
CA GLY A 156 21.58 14.00 -23.87
C GLY A 156 22.71 14.07 -24.88
N ALA A 157 23.32 15.25 -24.97
CA ALA A 157 24.70 15.53 -25.35
C ALA A 157 25.30 14.75 -26.54
N ALA A 158 25.41 15.45 -27.67
CA ALA A 158 26.34 15.13 -28.73
C ALA A 158 27.78 15.06 -28.18
N VAL A 159 28.33 13.86 -28.07
CA VAL A 159 29.78 13.64 -28.09
C VAL A 159 30.10 13.11 -29.48
N GLN A 160 30.74 13.96 -30.28
CA GLN A 160 31.33 13.56 -31.56
C GLN A 160 32.43 12.53 -31.31
N GLY A 161 32.22 11.32 -31.82
CA GLY A 161 33.25 10.33 -32.05
C GLY A 161 32.93 9.64 -33.37
N GLN A 162 33.60 10.08 -34.44
CA GLN A 162 33.61 9.43 -35.73
C GLN A 162 34.46 8.17 -35.62
N ASP A 163 33.90 7.01 -35.98
CA ASP A 163 34.50 6.12 -36.96
C ASP A 163 33.47 5.09 -37.44
N GLU A 164 33.49 4.88 -38.75
CA GLU A 164 32.50 4.21 -39.58
C GLU A 164 32.59 2.68 -39.44
N GLN A 165 31.46 1.95 -39.36
CA GLN A 165 31.28 0.74 -40.17
C GLN A 165 29.81 0.24 -40.14
N ALA A 166 29.32 0.00 -41.36
CA ALA A 166 28.03 -0.51 -41.81
C ALA A 166 27.21 -1.44 -40.90
N GLY A 167 25.90 -1.19 -40.85
CA GLY A 167 24.88 -2.24 -40.70
C GLY A 167 23.68 -1.84 -39.85
N SER A 168 22.48 -1.86 -40.45
CA SER A 168 21.16 -1.86 -39.80
C SER A 168 20.86 -0.66 -38.87
N SER A 169 19.94 0.21 -39.30
CA SER A 169 19.26 1.15 -38.41
C SER A 169 18.33 0.37 -37.46
N GLU A 170 18.90 -0.39 -36.53
CA GLU A 170 18.20 -0.82 -35.33
C GLU A 170 18.17 0.37 -34.39
N GLU A 171 16.98 0.99 -34.30
CA GLU A 171 16.59 1.78 -33.15
C GLU A 171 17.09 1.08 -31.88
N ARG A 172 18.14 1.62 -31.25
CA ARG A 172 18.62 1.12 -29.97
C ARG A 172 17.54 1.44 -28.95
N LEU A 173 16.57 0.54 -28.81
CA LEU A 173 15.67 0.55 -27.66
C LEU A 173 16.55 0.57 -26.40
N PRO A 174 16.24 1.40 -25.41
CA PRO A 174 16.99 1.43 -24.17
C PRO A 174 17.04 0.01 -23.59
N ASP A 175 18.26 -0.49 -23.37
CA ASP A 175 18.47 -1.79 -22.77
C ASP A 175 17.71 -1.88 -21.45
N ASN A 176 16.94 -2.95 -21.27
CA ASN A 176 16.22 -3.17 -20.02
C ASN A 176 17.25 -3.22 -18.88
N PRO A 177 17.11 -2.41 -17.81
CA PRO A 177 18.10 -2.32 -16.72
C PRO A 177 18.30 -3.65 -15.99
N PHE A 178 17.36 -4.60 -16.12
CA PHE A 178 17.45 -5.94 -15.57
C PHE A 178 18.00 -6.99 -16.56
N ALA A 179 18.24 -6.63 -17.82
CA ALA A 179 18.70 -7.57 -18.85
C ALA A 179 20.09 -8.14 -18.57
N ALA A 180 20.99 -7.34 -17.98
CA ALA A 180 22.32 -7.81 -17.58
C ALA A 180 22.25 -8.87 -16.47
N ALA A 181 21.40 -8.63 -15.46
CA ALA A 181 21.19 -9.58 -14.37
C ALA A 181 20.55 -10.89 -14.86
N LEU A 182 19.57 -10.80 -15.77
CA LEU A 182 18.90 -11.97 -16.34
C LEU A 182 19.83 -12.79 -17.24
N ARG A 183 20.74 -12.15 -17.98
CA ARG A 183 21.79 -12.82 -18.75
C ARG A 183 22.79 -13.54 -17.83
N ALA A 184 23.27 -12.84 -16.79
CA ALA A 184 24.19 -13.42 -15.83
C ALA A 184 23.60 -14.63 -15.08
N ALA A 185 22.30 -14.60 -14.75
CA ALA A 185 21.61 -15.74 -14.13
C ALA A 185 21.54 -16.97 -15.06
N ARG A 186 21.27 -16.74 -16.36
CA ARG A 186 21.28 -17.81 -17.38
C ARG A 186 22.66 -18.41 -17.59
N GLU A 187 23.70 -17.58 -17.59
CA GLU A 187 25.10 -18.03 -17.73
C GLU A 187 25.58 -18.85 -16.52
N ARG A 188 25.10 -18.51 -15.31
CA ARG A 188 25.36 -19.30 -14.09
C ARG A 188 24.56 -20.60 -14.02
N GLY A 189 23.68 -20.87 -14.99
CA GLY A 189 22.82 -22.05 -14.98
C GLY A 189 21.84 -22.07 -13.81
N GLU A 190 21.53 -20.90 -13.23
CA GLU A 190 20.51 -20.79 -12.20
C GLU A 190 19.16 -21.14 -12.83
N GLN A 191 18.69 -22.37 -12.56
CA GLN A 191 17.36 -22.79 -12.98
C GLN A 191 16.36 -21.82 -12.37
N ASP A 192 15.50 -21.26 -13.22
CA ASP A 192 14.35 -20.49 -12.76
C ASP A 192 13.41 -21.47 -12.04
N ASP A 193 13.59 -21.58 -10.73
CA ASP A 193 12.80 -22.45 -9.86
C ASP A 193 11.30 -22.15 -9.99
N ALA A 194 10.92 -20.91 -10.31
CA ALA A 194 9.55 -20.55 -10.57
C ALA A 194 9.06 -21.17 -11.88
N ALA A 195 9.87 -21.14 -12.94
CA ALA A 195 9.57 -21.82 -14.20
C ALA A 195 9.50 -23.35 -14.03
N ALA A 196 10.42 -23.96 -13.26
CA ALA A 196 10.41 -25.40 -12.98
C ALA A 196 9.19 -25.84 -12.17
N ARG A 197 8.80 -25.06 -11.14
CA ARG A 197 7.56 -25.29 -10.37
C ARG A 197 6.32 -25.12 -11.23
N ALA A 198 6.29 -24.13 -12.11
CA ALA A 198 5.19 -23.93 -13.06
C ALA A 198 5.06 -25.11 -14.04
N GLU A 199 6.19 -25.62 -14.56
CA GLU A 199 6.25 -26.80 -15.44
C GLU A 199 5.74 -28.07 -14.73
N ALA A 200 6.08 -28.25 -13.45
CA ALA A 200 5.64 -29.39 -12.63
C ALA A 200 4.14 -29.33 -12.29
N GLN A 201 3.56 -28.12 -12.20
CA GLN A 201 2.13 -27.91 -11.94
C GLN A 201 1.27 -27.96 -13.22
N ARG A 202 1.88 -28.06 -14.41
CA ARG A 202 1.12 -28.19 -15.66
C ARG A 202 0.38 -29.52 -15.70
N PHE A 203 -0.88 -29.43 -16.11
CA PHE A 203 -1.72 -30.60 -16.33
C PHE A 203 -1.12 -31.49 -17.41
N ARG A 204 -0.80 -32.74 -17.06
CA ARG A 204 -0.34 -33.77 -18.01
C ARG A 204 -1.44 -34.84 -18.16
N PRO A 205 -2.11 -34.94 -19.33
CA PRO A 205 -3.14 -35.95 -19.57
C PRO A 205 -2.60 -37.37 -19.31
N ARG A 206 -3.30 -38.17 -18.51
CA ARG A 206 -2.92 -39.58 -18.29
C ARG A 206 -3.23 -40.39 -19.55
N ARG A 207 -2.25 -41.15 -20.06
CA ARG A 207 -2.43 -42.10 -21.17
C ARG A 207 -2.40 -43.52 -20.62
N ILE A 208 -3.36 -44.34 -21.02
CA ILE A 208 -3.47 -45.75 -20.58
C ILE A 208 -3.11 -46.62 -21.78
N ASP A 209 -2.27 -47.64 -21.56
CA ASP A 209 -1.93 -48.59 -22.62
C ASP A 209 -3.17 -49.45 -22.95
N PRO A 210 -3.49 -49.67 -24.23
CA PRO A 210 -4.58 -50.59 -24.61
C PRO A 210 -4.43 -52.01 -24.03
N ALA A 211 -3.22 -52.48 -23.71
CA ALA A 211 -2.98 -53.76 -23.06
C ALA A 211 -3.44 -53.80 -21.59
N ASP A 212 -3.54 -52.64 -20.92
CA ASP A 212 -3.98 -52.51 -19.53
C ASP A 212 -5.51 -52.39 -19.38
N VAL A 213 -6.26 -52.52 -20.48
CA VAL A 213 -7.72 -52.43 -20.48
C VAL A 213 -8.32 -53.80 -20.15
N PRO A 214 -9.09 -53.93 -19.05
CA PRO A 214 -9.73 -55.19 -18.69
C PRO A 214 -10.72 -55.69 -19.76
N PRO A 215 -10.89 -57.00 -19.92
CA PRO A 215 -11.88 -57.56 -20.85
C PRO A 215 -13.29 -57.09 -20.48
N GLY A 216 -14.09 -56.71 -21.48
CA GLY A 216 -15.44 -56.14 -21.28
C GLY A 216 -15.45 -54.64 -20.94
N ALA A 217 -14.32 -53.95 -21.07
CA ALA A 217 -14.23 -52.50 -20.94
C ALA A 217 -13.62 -51.86 -22.19
N ARG A 218 -13.95 -50.59 -22.42
CA ARG A 218 -13.44 -49.78 -23.54
C ARG A 218 -12.66 -48.58 -23.05
N LEU A 219 -11.65 -48.20 -23.83
CA LEU A 219 -10.81 -47.03 -23.60
C LEU A 219 -11.41 -45.80 -24.29
N VAL A 220 -11.66 -44.73 -23.54
CA VAL A 220 -12.12 -43.43 -24.06
C VAL A 220 -10.98 -42.43 -23.98
N ARG A 221 -10.45 -42.02 -25.14
CA ARG A 221 -9.36 -41.02 -25.25
C ARG A 221 -9.94 -39.62 -25.24
N THR A 222 -9.51 -38.79 -24.29
CA THR A 222 -9.93 -37.38 -24.24
C THR A 222 -8.72 -36.44 -24.16
N PRO A 223 -8.89 -35.15 -24.50
CA PRO A 223 -7.84 -34.14 -24.31
C PRO A 223 -7.36 -34.05 -22.86
N PHE A 224 -8.24 -34.39 -21.91
CA PHE A 224 -7.98 -34.39 -20.48
C PHE A 224 -7.41 -35.72 -19.95
N GLY A 225 -7.11 -36.67 -20.83
CA GLY A 225 -6.60 -37.99 -20.47
C GLY A 225 -7.56 -39.11 -20.84
N ASP A 226 -7.12 -40.33 -20.60
CA ASP A 226 -7.83 -41.54 -21.01
C ASP A 226 -8.59 -42.12 -19.81
N ARG A 227 -9.77 -42.70 -20.07
CA ARG A 227 -10.59 -43.38 -19.05
C ARG A 227 -11.10 -44.72 -19.55
N ILE A 228 -11.20 -45.68 -18.63
CA ILE A 228 -11.76 -47.02 -18.90
C ILE A 228 -13.25 -47.00 -18.51
N VAL A 229 -14.12 -47.40 -19.42
CA VAL A 229 -15.57 -47.49 -19.22
C VAL A 229 -15.99 -48.94 -19.45
N ARG A 230 -16.73 -49.55 -18.53
CA ARG A 230 -17.29 -50.89 -18.76
C ARG A 230 -18.51 -50.79 -19.68
N ASP A 231 -18.58 -51.68 -20.66
CA ASP A 231 -19.79 -51.83 -21.45
C ASP A 231 -20.81 -52.56 -20.57
N GLN A 232 -22.01 -51.97 -20.41
CA GLN A 232 -23.12 -52.59 -19.67
C GLN A 232 -23.85 -53.62 -20.52
#